data_AF-A0A9P5XAK6-F1
#
_entry.id   AF-A0A9P5XAK6-F1
#
_cell.length_a   1.000
_cell.length_b   1.000
_cell.length_c   1.000
_cell.angle_alpha   90.00
_cell.angle_beta   90.00
_cell.angle_gamma   90.00
#
_symmetry.space_group_name_H-M   'P 1'
#
loop_
_entity.id
_entity.type
_entity.pdbx_description
1 polymer ?
#
loop_
_entity_poly.entity_id
_entity_poly.type
_entity_poly.pdbx_seq_one_letter_code
_entity_poly.pdbx_strand_id
1 'polypeptide(L)' 'VQRNSEGDGYIDLGKKKHATVRAFKNIPLLDIREFYGTGSEEKPGKKGISLTLEQWQVLRANVETIDQLFSEISK' A
#
# COMPACT_ATOMS: atom_id res chain seq x y z
N VAL A 1 10.53 1.57 8.41
CA VAL A 1 9.41 0.63 8.23
C VAL A 1 8.69 0.53 9.57
N GLN A 2 7.38 0.77 9.58
CA GLN A 2 6.55 0.64 10.77
C GLN A 2 5.98 -0.79 10.83
N ARG A 3 5.47 -1.24 11.98
CA ARG A 3 4.82 -2.55 12.13
C ARG A 3 3.44 -2.40 12.73
N ASN A 4 2.46 -3.11 12.19
CA ASN A 4 1.10 -3.12 12.74
C ASN A 4 0.98 -4.11 13.93
N SER A 5 -0.19 -4.20 14.53
CA SER A 5 -0.49 -5.14 15.63
C SER A 5 -0.39 -6.62 15.24
N GLU A 6 -0.47 -6.93 13.94
CA GLU A 6 -0.29 -8.28 13.39
C GLU A 6 1.20 -8.61 13.11
N GLY A 7 2.11 -7.64 13.32
CA GLY A 7 3.55 -7.79 13.10
C GLY A 7 4.00 -7.54 11.65
N ASP A 8 3.06 -7.23 10.75
CA ASP A 8 3.32 -6.93 9.35
C ASP A 8 4.03 -5.58 9.20
N GLY A 9 5.01 -5.53 8.30
CA GLY A 9 5.73 -4.30 7.97
C GLY A 9 4.92 -3.41 7.03
N TYR A 10 4.85 -2.12 7.33
CA TYR A 10 4.19 -1.14 6.47
C TYR A 10 4.95 0.17 6.31
N ILE A 11 4.61 0.89 5.25
CA ILE A 11 5.00 2.26 4.95
C ILE A 11 3.74 3.12 5.07
N ASP A 12 3.82 4.21 5.84
CA ASP A 12 2.78 5.22 5.88
C ASP A 12 2.90 6.13 4.64
N LEU A 13 1.85 6.19 3.83
CA LEU A 13 1.72 7.03 2.64
C LEU A 13 1.06 8.38 2.97
N GLY A 14 0.74 8.63 4.24
CA GLY A 14 0.02 9.80 4.73
C GLY A 14 -1.49 9.71 4.53
N LYS A 15 -2.23 10.63 5.18
CA LYS A 15 -3.70 10.72 5.11
C LYS A 15 -4.39 9.36 5.39
N LYS A 16 -3.90 8.65 6.43
CA LYS A 16 -4.36 7.32 6.87
C LYS A 16 -4.28 6.26 5.77
N LYS A 17 -3.25 6.28 4.93
CA LYS A 17 -3.05 5.27 3.88
C LYS A 17 -1.75 4.54 4.14
N HIS A 18 -1.80 3.21 4.18
CA HIS A 18 -0.62 2.39 4.40
C HIS A 18 -0.38 1.48 3.20
N ALA A 19 0.89 1.23 2.89
CA ALA A 19 1.35 0.14 2.05
C ALA A 19 1.94 -0.95 2.97
N THR A 20 1.22 -2.05 3.16
CA THR A 20 1.53 -3.13 4.09
C THR A 20 1.93 -4.38 3.34
N VAL A 21 3.07 -4.99 3.67
CA VAL A 21 3.41 -6.33 3.19
C VAL A 21 2.91 -7.35 4.19
N ARG A 22 1.91 -8.15 3.80
CA ARG A 22 1.27 -9.16 4.65
C ARG A 22 1.13 -10.49 3.91
N ALA A 23 0.92 -11.57 4.66
CA ALA A 23 0.55 -12.86 4.10
C ALA A 23 -0.95 -13.12 4.30
N PHE A 24 -1.66 -13.51 3.24
CA PHE A 24 -3.03 -14.02 3.34
C PHE A 24 -3.08 -15.42 2.75
N LYS A 25 -3.44 -16.43 3.56
CA LYS A 25 -3.42 -17.84 3.16
C LYS A 25 -2.08 -18.25 2.55
N ASN A 26 -0.97 -17.84 3.18
CA ASN A 26 0.41 -18.06 2.73
C ASN A 26 0.80 -17.38 1.40
N ILE A 27 -0.05 -16.51 0.84
CA ILE A 27 0.28 -15.73 -0.36
C ILE A 27 0.76 -14.35 0.11
N PRO A 28 1.99 -13.93 -0.25
CA PRO A 28 2.48 -12.59 0.06
C PRO A 28 1.77 -11.56 -0.80
N LEU A 29 1.27 -10.49 -0.17
CA LEU A 29 0.54 -9.41 -0.81
C LEU A 29 1.09 -8.06 -0.33
N LEU A 30 1.11 -7.09 -1.23
CA LEU A 30 1.25 -5.68 -0.90
C LEU A 30 -0.14 -5.05 -0.84
N ASP A 31 -0.65 -4.79 0.36
CA ASP A 31 -1.94 -4.15 0.58
C ASP A 31 -1.75 -2.63 0.70
N ILE A 32 -2.29 -1.88 -0.27
CA ILE A 32 -2.31 -0.41 -0.28
C ILE A 32 -3.74 0.02 0.06
N ARG A 33 -3.95 0.55 1.28
CA ARG A 33 -5.30 0.73 1.84
C ARG A 33 -5.45 1.96 2.69
N GLU A 34 -6.62 2.59 2.60
CA GLU A 34 -7.06 3.66 3.52
C GLU A 34 -7.62 3.05 4.81
N PHE A 35 -7.15 3.56 5.93
CA PHE A 35 -7.58 3.20 7.28
C PHE A 35 -8.54 4.26 7.83
N TYR A 36 -9.42 3.83 8.72
CA TYR A 36 -10.33 4.69 9.47
C TYR A 36 -10.18 4.43 10.97
N GLY A 37 -10.65 5.36 11.80
CA GLY A 37 -10.44 5.34 13.26
C GLY A 37 -9.37 6.32 13.71
N THR A 38 -8.92 6.19 14.95
CA THR A 38 -7.95 7.09 15.59
C THR A 38 -6.98 6.31 16.47
N GLY A 39 -5.69 6.64 16.38
CA GLY A 39 -4.66 6.08 17.26
C GLY A 39 -4.58 4.56 17.17
N SER A 40 -4.70 3.89 18.31
CA SER A 40 -4.61 2.43 18.42
C SER A 40 -5.81 1.67 17.85
N GLU A 41 -6.90 2.35 17.50
CA GLU A 41 -8.12 1.73 16.97
C GLU A 41 -8.25 1.85 15.44
N GLU A 42 -7.17 2.15 14.73
CA GLU A 42 -7.20 2.20 13.28
C GLU A 42 -7.49 0.84 12.66
N LYS A 43 -8.45 0.82 11.73
CA LYS A 43 -8.91 -0.38 11.04
C LYS A 43 -8.81 -0.21 9.52
N PRO A 44 -8.51 -1.28 8.78
CA PRO A 44 -8.48 -1.24 7.33
C PRO A 44 -9.88 -0.94 6.76
N GLY A 45 -9.96 0.07 5.89
CA GLY A 45 -11.20 0.46 5.22
C GLY A 45 -11.46 -0.31 3.91
N LYS A 46 -12.61 -0.03 3.30
CA LYS A 46 -12.99 -0.63 2.01
C LYS A 46 -12.15 -0.12 0.83
N LYS A 47 -11.63 1.10 0.92
CA LYS A 47 -10.83 1.72 -0.15
C LYS A 47 -9.39 1.21 -0.10
N GLY A 48 -9.01 0.42 -1.08
CA GLY A 48 -7.66 -0.12 -1.21
C GLY A 48 -7.58 -1.28 -2.19
N ILE A 49 -6.38 -1.73 -2.46
CA ILE A 49 -6.06 -2.86 -3.33
C ILE A 49 -4.99 -3.74 -2.68
N SER A 50 -5.12 -5.05 -2.82
CA SER A 50 -4.07 -6.00 -2.47
C SER A 50 -3.41 -6.49 -3.75
N LEU A 51 -2.14 -6.17 -3.92
CA LEU A 51 -1.36 -6.54 -5.08
C LEU A 51 -0.61 -7.84 -4.82
N THR A 52 -0.60 -8.72 -5.80
CA THR A 52 0.31 -9.88 -5.80
C THR A 52 1.75 -9.41 -6.00
N LEU A 53 2.71 -10.29 -5.70
CA LEU A 53 4.13 -10.01 -5.97
C LEU A 53 4.39 -9.68 -7.44
N GLU A 54 3.72 -10.38 -8.37
CA GLU A 54 3.82 -10.16 -9.81
C GLU A 54 3.32 -8.76 -10.21
N GLN A 55 2.15 -8.35 -9.68
CA GLN A 55 1.61 -7.01 -9.93
C GLN A 55 2.52 -5.91 -9.38
N TRP A 56 3.11 -6.13 -8.19
CA TRP A 56 4.10 -5.22 -7.62
C TRP A 56 5.36 -5.12 -8.50
N GLN A 57 5.86 -6.24 -9.04
CA GLN A 57 7.01 -6.23 -9.93
C GLN A 57 6.75 -5.41 -11.20
N VAL A 58 5.55 -5.55 -11.80
CA VAL A 58 5.15 -4.74 -12.95
C VAL A 58 5.10 -3.26 -12.60
N LEU A 59 4.49 -2.88 -11.48
CA LEU A 59 4.48 -1.47 -11.03
C LEU A 59 5.89 -0.94 -10.83
N ARG A 60 6.75 -1.69 -10.14
CA ARG A 60 8.14 -1.30 -9.86
C ARG A 60 8.94 -1.09 -11.15
N ALA A 61 8.72 -1.93 -12.17
CA ALA A 61 9.41 -1.79 -13.45
C ALA A 61 8.96 -0.56 -14.26
N ASN A 62 7.82 0.03 -13.92
CA ASN A 62 7.22 1.16 -14.67
C ASN A 62 7.12 2.44 -13.82
N VAL A 63 7.89 2.57 -12.73
CA VAL A 63 7.86 3.76 -11.86
C VAL A 63 8.17 5.04 -12.64
N GLU A 64 9.21 5.02 -13.49
CA GLU A 64 9.58 6.19 -14.29
C GLU A 64 8.47 6.61 -15.26
N THR A 65 7.79 5.64 -15.88
CA THR A 65 6.63 5.92 -16.75
C THR A 65 5.48 6.54 -15.96
N ILE A 66 5.22 6.06 -14.74
CA ILE A 66 4.20 6.63 -13.86
C ILE A 66 4.57 8.07 -13.45
N ASP A 67 5.84 8.32 -13.12
CA ASP A 67 6.33 9.65 -12.78
C ASP A 67 6.17 10.64 -13.95
N GLN A 68 6.46 10.19 -15.17
CA GLN A 68 6.22 10.98 -16.38
C GLN A 68 4.73 11.32 -16.53
N LEU A 69 3.83 10.34 -16.39
CA LEU A 69 2.38 10.57 -16.47
C LEU A 69 1.88 11.58 -15.43
N PHE A 70 2.39 11.52 -14.20
CA PHE A 70 2.08 12.54 -13.18
C PHE A 70 2.54 13.94 -13.59
N SER A 71 3.73 14.05 -14.19
CA SER A 71 4.27 15.33 -14.66
C SER A 71 3.46 15.94 -15.80
N GLU A 72 2.83 15.11 -16.63
CA GLU A 72 1.99 15.53 -17.76
C GLU A 72 0.63 16.06 -17.30
N ILE A 73 0.03 15.42 -16.28
CA ILE A 73 -1.28 15.84 -15.72
C ILE A 73 -1.15 17.09 -14.84
N SER A 74 0.00 17.28 -14.19
CA SER A 74 0.23 18.39 -13.25
C SER A 74 0.68 19.69 -13.93
N LYS A 75 0.70 19.73 -15.27
CA LYS A 75 0.88 20.96 -16.06
C LYS A 75 -0.45 21.68 -16.24
#